data_AF-A0A212RK57-F1
#
_entry.id   AF-A0A212RK57-F1
#
_cell.length_a   1.000
_cell.length_b   1.000
_cell.length_c   1.000
_cell.angle_alpha   90.00
_cell.angle_beta   90.00
_cell.angle_gamma   90.00
#
_symmetry.space_group_name_H-M   'P 1'
#
loop_
_entity.id
_entity.type
_entity.pdbx_description
1 polymer ?
#
loop_
_entity_poly.entity_id
_entity_poly.type
_entity_poly.pdbx_seq_one_letter_code
_entity_poly.pdbx_strand_id
1 'polypeptide(L)'
;MKELSILPTLALILLSARLGGELCARLGLPPVFGELLAGLLLGPAGLGWLHPGEELRAAALLGVLLLMFLTGLETDPHGLRETGRGALMAALGGVLLPFISALALGLLAGLSWREGLFLGAALTATSVGLSVRTLRILDARRAGWG
;
A
#
# COMPACT_ATOMS: atom_id res chain seq x y z
N MET A 1 19.23 17.35 20.76
CA MET A 1 17.86 17.88 20.95
C MET A 1 16.89 17.53 19.81
N LYS A 2 17.33 17.22 18.58
CA LYS A 2 16.45 16.71 17.50
C LYS A 2 15.83 15.33 17.79
N GLU A 3 16.59 14.43 18.41
CA GLU A 3 16.16 13.09 18.84
C GLU A 3 14.88 13.08 19.70
N LEU A 4 14.67 14.07 20.59
CA LEU A 4 13.46 14.11 21.43
C LEU A 4 12.19 14.50 20.67
N SER A 5 12.32 15.08 19.47
CA SER A 5 11.19 15.56 18.67
C SER A 5 10.53 14.46 17.82
N ILE A 6 11.23 13.35 17.55
CA ILE A 6 10.66 12.25 16.76
C ILE A 6 9.69 11.39 17.59
N LEU A 7 9.95 11.24 18.90
CA LEU A 7 9.13 10.43 19.78
C LEU A 7 7.65 10.89 19.85
N PRO A 8 7.32 12.18 20.09
CA PRO A 8 5.93 12.63 20.06
C PRO A 8 5.30 12.52 18.67
N THR A 9 6.09 12.72 17.62
CA THR A 9 5.66 12.57 16.22
C THR A 9 5.27 11.11 15.92
N LEU A 10 6.12 10.16 16.30
CA LEU A 10 5.85 8.72 16.17
C LEU A 10 4.68 8.29 17.04
N ALA A 11 4.58 8.78 18.27
CA ALA A 11 3.44 8.51 19.15
C ALA A 11 2.13 8.98 18.51
N LEU A 12 2.12 10.20 17.94
CA LEU A 12 0.96 10.74 17.22
C LEU A 12 0.62 9.90 15.98
N ILE A 13 1.61 9.52 15.17
CA ILE A 13 1.42 8.65 14.00
C ILE A 13 0.83 7.30 14.40
N LEU A 14 1.42 6.64 15.40
CA LEU A 14 0.98 5.32 15.85
C LEU A 14 -0.41 5.38 16.46
N LEU A 15 -0.69 6.37 17.31
CA LEU A 15 -1.99 6.53 17.95
C LEU A 15 -3.08 6.84 16.92
N SER A 16 -2.84 7.80 16.03
CA SER A 16 -3.81 8.17 15.00
C SER A 16 -4.04 7.05 13.98
N ALA A 17 -3.00 6.35 13.55
CA ALA A 17 -3.12 5.19 12.68
C ALA A 17 -3.91 4.06 13.35
N ARG A 18 -3.68 3.79 14.64
CA ARG A 18 -4.42 2.77 15.40
C ARG A 18 -5.89 3.13 15.55
N LEU A 19 -6.19 4.37 15.94
CA LEU A 19 -7.56 4.83 16.09
C LEU A 19 -8.32 4.85 14.76
N GLY A 20 -7.69 5.37 13.70
CA GLY A 20 -8.26 5.39 12.35
C GLY A 20 -8.48 3.99 11.80
N GLY A 21 -7.50 3.10 11.98
CA GLY A 21 -7.58 1.70 11.58
C GLY A 21 -8.70 0.97 12.30
N GLU A 22 -8.81 1.10 13.62
CA GLU A 22 -9.87 0.52 14.46
C GLU A 22 -11.26 1.05 14.07
N LEU A 23 -11.38 2.35 13.84
CA LEU A 23 -12.64 2.95 13.39
C LEU A 23 -13.10 2.38 12.04
N CYS A 24 -12.20 2.30 11.06
CA CYS A 24 -12.49 1.67 9.78
C CYS A 24 -12.88 0.21 9.94
N ALA A 25 -12.16 -0.50 10.81
CA ALA A 25 -12.44 -1.88 11.16
C ALA A 25 -13.86 -2.09 11.71
N ARG A 26 -14.36 -1.17 12.55
CA ARG A 26 -15.72 -1.19 13.11
C ARG A 26 -16.79 -0.89 12.06
N LEU A 27 -16.45 -0.06 11.07
CA LEU A 27 -17.30 0.26 9.93
C LEU A 27 -17.28 -0.82 8.84
N GLY A 28 -16.53 -1.91 9.02
CA GLY A 28 -16.40 -2.98 8.03
C GLY A 28 -15.44 -2.66 6.88
N LEU A 29 -14.65 -1.60 6.99
CA LEU A 29 -13.63 -1.20 6.03
C LEU A 29 -12.26 -1.81 6.37
N PRO A 30 -11.36 -2.01 5.38
CA PRO A 30 -9.98 -2.39 5.64
C PRO A 30 -9.28 -1.38 6.56
N PRO A 31 -8.63 -1.81 7.66
CA PRO A 31 -7.98 -0.89 8.61
C PRO A 31 -6.93 0.03 7.97
N VAL A 32 -6.23 -0.45 6.94
CA VAL A 32 -5.25 0.34 6.18
C VAL A 32 -5.85 1.63 5.62
N PHE A 33 -7.13 1.63 5.26
CA PHE A 33 -7.82 2.84 4.79
C PHE A 33 -7.82 3.94 5.87
N GLY A 34 -8.11 3.59 7.12
CA GLY A 34 -8.12 4.52 8.24
C GLY A 34 -6.73 5.04 8.60
N GLU A 35 -5.71 4.21 8.45
CA GLU A 35 -4.32 4.61 8.66
C GLU A 35 -3.85 5.62 7.59
N LEU A 36 -4.21 5.39 6.33
CA LEU A 36 -3.92 6.31 5.23
C LEU A 36 -4.66 7.65 5.41
N LEU A 37 -5.93 7.61 5.80
CA LEU A 37 -6.69 8.81 6.12
C LEU A 37 -6.09 9.58 7.29
N ALA A 38 -5.68 8.90 8.36
CA ALA A 38 -4.99 9.54 9.49
C ALA A 38 -3.71 10.26 9.03
N GLY A 39 -2.90 9.61 8.19
CA GLY A 39 -1.70 10.22 7.61
C GLY A 39 -2.00 11.41 6.68
N LEU A 40 -3.05 11.31 5.86
CA LEU A 40 -3.49 12.40 4.97
C LEU A 40 -3.98 13.62 5.76
N LEU A 41 -4.80 13.38 6.79
CA LEU A 41 -5.38 14.44 7.63
C LEU A 41 -4.35 15.10 8.53
N LEU A 42 -3.39 14.35 9.08
CA LEU A 42 -2.36 14.90 9.97
C LEU A 42 -1.14 15.42 9.21
N GLY A 43 -0.95 14.97 7.97
CA GLY A 43 0.13 15.39 7.08
C GLY A 43 -0.07 16.80 6.51
N PRO A 44 0.84 17.24 5.61
CA PRO A 44 0.85 18.59 5.06
C PRO A 44 -0.37 18.92 4.19
N ALA A 45 -1.06 17.90 3.65
CA ALA A 45 -2.28 18.08 2.87
C ALA A 45 -3.52 18.38 3.74
N GLY A 46 -3.46 18.10 5.04
CA GLY A 46 -4.54 18.35 6.00
C GLY A 46 -4.16 19.42 7.03
N LEU A 47 -3.96 19.00 8.27
CA LEU A 47 -3.65 19.85 9.43
C LEU A 47 -2.19 20.33 9.46
N GLY A 48 -1.29 19.70 8.71
CA GLY A 48 0.13 20.07 8.65
C GLY A 48 0.88 19.82 9.96
N TRP A 49 0.41 18.93 10.82
CA TRP A 49 1.09 18.61 12.08
C TRP A 49 2.27 17.66 11.89
N LEU A 50 2.20 16.81 10.86
CA LEU A 50 3.24 15.86 10.51
C LEU A 50 3.99 16.33 9.27
N HIS A 51 5.28 16.58 9.42
CA HIS A 51 6.20 16.85 8.32
C HIS A 51 7.19 15.68 8.21
N PRO A 52 7.14 14.88 7.13
CA PRO A 52 8.04 13.74 6.99
C PRO A 52 9.48 14.21 6.77
N GLY A 53 10.30 14.09 7.81
CA GLY A 53 11.76 14.22 7.71
C GLY A 53 12.42 12.95 7.18
N GLU A 54 13.72 13.04 6.86
CA GLU A 54 14.53 11.91 6.36
C GLU A 54 14.48 10.70 7.31
N GLU A 55 14.52 10.94 8.63
CA GLU A 55 14.47 9.91 9.67
C GLU A 55 13.15 9.11 9.62
N LEU A 56 12.02 9.82 9.52
CA LEU A 56 10.70 9.19 9.43
C LEU A 56 10.54 8.43 8.10
N ARG A 57 11.09 8.97 7.00
CA ARG A 57 11.07 8.32 5.69
C ARG A 57 11.92 7.04 5.69
N ALA A 58 13.08 7.07 6.32
CA ALA A 58 13.93 5.88 6.51
C ALA A 58 13.24 4.82 7.37
N ALA A 59 12.60 5.22 8.49
CA ALA A 59 11.84 4.30 9.34
C ALA A 59 10.66 3.66 8.60
N ALA A 60 9.92 4.44 7.79
CA ALA A 60 8.83 3.93 6.95
C ALA A 60 9.34 2.93 5.89
N LEU A 61 10.45 3.25 5.22
CA LEU A 61 11.07 2.35 4.24
C LEU A 61 11.51 1.04 4.90
N LEU A 62 12.14 1.12 6.09
CA LEU A 62 12.54 -0.04 6.85
C LEU A 62 11.32 -0.91 7.24
N GLY A 63 10.22 -0.30 7.69
CA GLY A 63 8.99 -1.02 8.01
C GLY A 63 8.41 -1.78 6.81
N VAL A 64 8.38 -1.15 5.63
CA VAL A 64 7.92 -1.79 4.38
C VAL A 64 8.86 -2.93 3.96
N LEU A 65 10.18 -2.73 4.05
CA LEU A 65 11.17 -3.76 3.73
C LEU A 65 11.03 -4.97 4.65
N LEU A 66 10.91 -4.74 5.96
CA LEU A 66 10.71 -5.81 6.95
C LEU A 66 9.41 -6.58 6.68
N LEU A 67 8.31 -5.87 6.37
CA LEU A 67 7.04 -6.50 6.04
C LEU A 67 7.14 -7.39 4.80
N MET A 68 7.73 -6.87 3.72
CA MET A 68 7.89 -7.61 2.46
C MET A 68 8.86 -8.79 2.62
N PHE A 69 9.91 -8.63 3.43
CA PHE A 69 10.83 -9.70 3.76
C PHE A 69 10.13 -10.83 4.53
N LEU A 70 9.35 -10.49 5.57
CA LEU A 70 8.56 -11.47 6.32
C LEU A 70 7.56 -12.18 5.41
N THR A 71 6.92 -11.46 4.49
CA THR A 71 6.05 -12.06 3.47
C THR A 71 6.80 -13.05 2.58
N GLY A 72 8.00 -12.69 2.13
CA GLY A 72 8.85 -13.61 1.38
C GLY A 72 9.19 -14.87 2.18
N LEU A 73 9.48 -14.75 3.48
CA LEU A 73 9.77 -15.88 4.37
C LEU A 73 8.56 -16.79 4.63
N GLU A 74 7.35 -16.23 4.69
CA GLU A 74 6.11 -17.00 4.86
C GLU A 74 5.60 -17.64 3.55
N THR A 75 6.14 -17.22 2.40
CA THR A 75 5.69 -17.74 1.09
C THR A 75 6.27 -19.12 0.84
N ASP A 76 5.41 -20.13 0.69
CA ASP A 76 5.82 -21.48 0.30
C ASP A 76 6.19 -21.55 -1.20
N PRO A 77 7.46 -21.80 -1.56
CA PRO A 77 7.88 -21.92 -2.95
C PRO A 77 7.29 -23.14 -3.67
N HIS A 78 6.91 -24.18 -2.95
CA HIS A 78 6.33 -25.39 -3.53
C HIS A 78 4.89 -25.14 -3.99
N GLY A 79 4.03 -24.60 -3.13
CA GLY A 79 2.67 -24.18 -3.51
C GLY A 79 2.65 -23.12 -4.62
N LEU A 80 3.66 -22.23 -4.66
CA LEU A 80 3.79 -21.25 -5.75
C LEU A 80 4.10 -21.93 -7.10
N ARG A 81 4.89 -23.01 -7.11
CA ARG A 81 5.19 -23.77 -8.34
C ARG A 81 3.96 -24.51 -8.85
N GLU A 82 3.17 -25.11 -7.96
CA GLU A 82 1.94 -25.81 -8.30
C GLU A 82 0.89 -24.88 -8.93
N THR A 83 0.82 -23.64 -8.44
CA THR A 83 -0.07 -22.59 -8.97
C THR A 83 0.60 -21.66 -9.99
N GLY A 84 1.82 -21.99 -10.42
CA GLY A 84 2.69 -21.06 -11.16
C GLY A 84 2.10 -20.53 -12.46
N ARG A 85 1.32 -21.34 -13.18
CA ARG A 85 0.60 -20.88 -14.38
C ARG A 85 -0.47 -19.84 -14.05
N GLY A 86 -1.23 -20.06 -12.96
CA GLY A 86 -2.23 -19.11 -12.49
C GLY A 86 -1.59 -17.80 -12.02
N ALA A 87 -0.50 -17.89 -11.25
CA ALA A 87 0.27 -16.73 -10.81
C ALA A 87 0.84 -15.92 -11.99
N LEU A 88 1.37 -16.60 -13.02
CA LEU A 88 1.87 -15.95 -14.23
C LEU A 88 0.74 -15.27 -15.02
N MET A 89 -0.41 -15.93 -15.17
CA MET A 89 -1.56 -15.33 -15.85
C MET A 89 -2.08 -14.12 -15.09
N ALA A 90 -2.15 -14.18 -13.76
CA ALA A 90 -2.53 -13.06 -12.91
C ALA A 90 -1.54 -11.89 -13.01
N ALA A 91 -0.23 -12.17 -13.02
CA ALA A 91 0.81 -11.16 -13.19
C ALA A 91 0.75 -10.49 -14.56
N LEU A 92 0.69 -11.28 -15.64
CA LEU A 92 0.59 -10.75 -17.00
C LEU A 92 -0.73 -10.00 -17.21
N GLY A 93 -1.84 -10.53 -16.73
CA GLY A 93 -3.15 -9.88 -16.80
C GLY A 93 -3.17 -8.55 -16.02
N GLY A 94 -2.62 -8.54 -14.80
CA GLY A 94 -2.51 -7.35 -13.96
C GLY A 94 -1.59 -6.26 -14.54
N VAL A 95 -0.74 -6.59 -15.52
CA VAL A 95 0.15 -5.64 -16.20
C VAL A 95 -0.45 -5.22 -17.54
N LEU A 96 -0.68 -6.18 -18.43
CA LEU A 96 -1.08 -5.92 -19.82
C LEU A 96 -2.46 -5.31 -19.92
N LEU A 97 -3.41 -5.76 -19.10
CA LEU A 97 -4.79 -5.27 -19.17
C LEU A 97 -4.90 -3.79 -18.79
N PRO A 98 -4.40 -3.30 -17.62
CA PRO A 98 -4.42 -1.87 -17.32
C PRO A 98 -3.52 -1.06 -18.26
N PHE A 99 -2.38 -1.60 -18.70
CA PHE A 99 -1.48 -0.87 -19.60
C PHE A 99 -2.14 -0.59 -20.97
N ILE A 100 -2.65 -1.63 -21.61
CA ILE A 100 -3.26 -1.52 -22.95
C ILE A 100 -4.55 -0.72 -22.89
N SER A 101 -5.38 -0.94 -21.86
CA SER A 101 -6.62 -0.17 -21.69
C SER A 101 -6.34 1.31 -21.45
N ALA A 102 -5.36 1.66 -20.61
CA ALA A 102 -4.95 3.03 -20.38
C ALA A 102 -4.40 3.70 -21.65
N LEU A 103 -3.55 3.01 -22.42
CA LEU A 103 -3.04 3.52 -23.69
C LEU A 103 -4.17 3.76 -24.69
N ALA A 104 -5.07 2.78 -24.85
CA ALA A 104 -6.20 2.89 -25.78
C ALA A 104 -7.16 4.03 -25.39
N LEU A 105 -7.55 4.11 -24.11
CA LEU A 105 -8.41 5.17 -23.60
C LEU A 105 -7.72 6.54 -23.70
N GLY A 106 -6.41 6.62 -23.45
CA GLY A 106 -5.65 7.84 -23.62
C GLY A 106 -5.66 8.35 -25.06
N LEU A 107 -5.41 7.48 -26.03
CA LEU A 107 -5.48 7.81 -27.46
C LEU A 107 -6.89 8.26 -27.86
N LEU A 108 -7.93 7.57 -27.37
CA LEU A 108 -9.34 7.94 -27.62
C LEU A 108 -9.71 9.29 -26.98
N ALA A 109 -9.09 9.64 -25.85
CA ALA A 109 -9.25 10.94 -25.19
C ALA A 109 -8.42 12.07 -25.84
N GLY A 110 -7.71 11.79 -26.94
CA GLY A 110 -6.90 12.77 -27.67
C GLY A 110 -5.48 12.96 -27.14
N LEU A 111 -5.02 12.10 -26.22
CA LEU A 111 -3.63 12.09 -25.78
C LEU A 111 -2.71 11.56 -26.90
N SER A 112 -1.49 12.05 -26.94
CA SER A 112 -0.43 11.49 -27.78
C SER A 112 -0.08 10.06 -27.35
N TRP A 113 0.52 9.28 -28.26
CA TRP A 113 0.98 7.92 -27.93
C TRP A 113 2.01 7.91 -26.78
N ARG A 114 2.80 8.98 -26.62
CA ARG A 114 3.78 9.10 -25.52
C ARG A 114 3.09 9.28 -24.17
N GLU A 115 2.07 10.14 -24.13
CA GLU A 115 1.25 10.35 -22.92
C GLU A 115 0.45 9.11 -22.58
N GLY A 116 -0.10 8.42 -23.57
CA GLY A 116 -0.79 7.14 -23.38
C GLY A 116 0.13 6.04 -22.86
N LEU A 117 1.38 5.95 -23.32
CA LEU A 117 2.38 5.02 -22.78
C LEU A 117 2.73 5.38 -21.33
N PHE A 118 2.89 6.67 -21.03
CA PHE A 118 3.15 7.13 -19.67
C PHE A 118 1.99 6.78 -18.73
N LEU A 119 0.75 7.03 -19.16
CA LEU A 119 -0.45 6.69 -18.42
C LEU A 119 -0.58 5.19 -18.20
N GLY A 120 -0.32 4.38 -19.23
CA GLY A 120 -0.29 2.92 -19.12
C GLY A 120 0.72 2.43 -18.12
N ALA A 121 1.96 2.92 -18.18
CA ALA A 121 3.00 2.56 -17.22
C ALA A 121 2.62 2.97 -15.78
N ALA A 122 2.03 4.15 -15.61
CA ALA A 122 1.59 4.64 -14.30
C ALA A 122 0.46 3.77 -13.70
N LEU A 123 -0.52 3.36 -14.50
CA LEU A 123 -1.67 2.57 -14.04
C LEU A 123 -1.34 1.09 -13.79
N THR A 124 -0.25 0.59 -14.37
CA THR A 124 0.25 -0.77 -14.12
C THR A 124 0.97 -0.92 -12.77
N ALA A 125 1.45 0.18 -12.18
CA ALA A 125 2.17 0.11 -10.91
C ALA A 125 1.25 -0.35 -9.77
N THR A 126 1.49 -1.56 -9.23
CA THR A 126 0.72 -2.13 -8.12
C THR A 126 1.54 -2.17 -6.82
N SER A 127 0.87 -2.13 -5.67
CA SER A 127 1.52 -2.19 -4.35
C SER A 127 1.28 -3.53 -3.66
N VAL A 128 2.20 -4.49 -3.87
CA VAL A 128 2.12 -5.83 -3.25
C VAL A 128 2.13 -5.74 -1.72
N GLY A 129 2.92 -4.83 -1.14
CA GLY A 129 2.99 -4.64 0.31
C GLY A 129 1.65 -4.28 0.95
N LEU A 130 0.87 -3.40 0.32
CA LEU A 130 -0.47 -3.06 0.79
C LEU A 130 -1.45 -4.21 0.63
N SER A 131 -1.42 -4.91 -0.51
CA SER A 131 -2.29 -6.08 -0.76
C SER A 131 -2.04 -7.18 0.26
N VAL A 132 -0.78 -7.55 0.49
CA VAL A 132 -0.40 -8.58 1.46
C VAL A 132 -0.79 -8.19 2.88
N ARG A 133 -0.50 -6.94 3.28
CA ARG A 133 -0.89 -6.45 4.59
C ARG A 133 -2.39 -6.54 4.80
N THR A 134 -3.15 -6.14 3.79
CA THR A 134 -4.62 -6.18 3.83
C THR A 134 -5.12 -7.62 3.93
N LEU A 135 -4.57 -8.55 3.15
CA LEU A 135 -4.90 -9.97 3.22
C LEU A 135 -4.63 -10.55 4.62
N ARG A 136 -3.45 -10.32 5.20
CA ARG A 136 -3.12 -10.78 6.56
C ARG A 136 -4.09 -10.26 7.61
N ILE A 137 -4.49 -8.99 7.52
CA ILE A 137 -5.48 -8.40 8.44
C ILE A 137 -6.85 -9.08 8.28
N LEU A 138 -7.27 -9.34 7.05
CA LEU A 138 -8.54 -10.01 6.77
C LEU A 138 -8.52 -11.47 7.25
N ASP A 139 -7.39 -12.18 7.07
CA ASP A 139 -7.23 -13.55 7.55
C ASP A 139 -7.22 -13.61 9.09
N ALA A 140 -6.52 -12.70 9.76
CA ALA A 140 -6.55 -12.59 11.23
C ALA A 140 -7.98 -12.34 11.77
N ARG A 141 -8.77 -11.54 11.06
CA ARG A 141 -10.19 -11.31 11.41
C ARG A 141 -11.05 -12.55 11.20
N ARG A 142 -10.84 -13.30 10.11
CA ARG A 142 -11.54 -14.58 9.89
C ARG A 142 -11.21 -15.62 10.97
N ALA A 143 -10.00 -15.59 11.50
CA ALA A 143 -9.54 -16.47 12.58
C ALA A 143 -10.07 -16.09 13.98
N GLY A 144 -10.83 -15.00 14.14
CA GLY A 144 -11.42 -14.58 15.41
C GLY A 144 -10.50 -13.78 16.34
N TRP A 145 -9.36 -13.27 15.85
CA TRP A 145 -8.40 -12.43 16.59
C TRP A 145 -8.60 -10.94 16.30
N GLY A 146 -9.85 -10.47 16.40
CA GLY A 146 -10.25 -9.08 16.12
C GLY A 146 -10.51 -8.28 17.38
#